data_AF-B7PM97-F1
#
_entry.id   AF-B7PM97-F1
#
_cell.length_a   1.000
_cell.length_b   1.000
_cell.length_c   1.000
_cell.angle_alpha   90.00
_cell.angle_beta   90.00
_cell.angle_gamma   90.00
#
_symmetry.space_group_name_H-M   'P 1'
#
loop_
_entity.id
_entity.type
_entity.pdbx_description
1 polymer ?
#
loop_
_entity_poly.entity_id
_entity_poly.type
_entity_poly.pdbx_seq_one_letter_code
_entity_poly.pdbx_strand_id
1 'polypeptide(L)'
;MRFTGQHDIQLLQEVVNLNPFKDTPPTTTWASISKNLERLFMISSRRCRERTILMLDQFIKGDYPSLQRFCTKEEFTIKEQLLQQVLQQYEDGAGGYSSRIGGGIVAAAAAAADEDNDDDDEFDLDKIRPRVILHDGSTPEHYTSRQGDSEPDHANGVGGAGGGGGGNGGATASSAPAAKRLRVADDDLLLEDMMAASSDGRPADFPTQVVTFLLSRQAKEMRVREKELKLRREELDLERAKLKLQEDRHALEKARFEIERQERELRLRSEKQERTLFMEVLKKVISTGLADS
;
A
#
# COMPACT_ATOMS: atom_id res chain seq x y z
N MET A 1 -8.88 10.65 -18.63
CA MET A 1 -9.43 9.31 -18.89
C MET A 1 -9.37 8.48 -17.62
N ARG A 2 -10.46 7.78 -17.28
CA ARG A 2 -10.58 6.94 -16.08
C ARG A 2 -10.53 5.48 -16.52
N PHE A 3 -9.68 4.68 -15.88
CA PHE A 3 -9.60 3.25 -16.15
C PHE A 3 -10.85 2.53 -15.63
N THR A 4 -11.33 1.58 -16.42
CA THR A 4 -12.37 0.61 -16.06
C THR A 4 -11.70 -0.76 -15.95
N GLY A 5 -12.38 -1.76 -15.41
CA GLY A 5 -11.86 -3.14 -15.37
C GLY A 5 -11.45 -3.66 -16.74
N GLN A 6 -12.27 -3.43 -17.76
CA GLN A 6 -11.96 -3.84 -19.12
C GLN A 6 -10.70 -3.15 -19.69
N HIS A 7 -10.48 -1.86 -19.39
CA HIS A 7 -9.25 -1.17 -19.81
C HIS A 7 -8.01 -1.75 -19.11
N ASP A 8 -8.12 -2.11 -17.83
CA ASP A 8 -7.03 -2.74 -17.08
C ASP A 8 -6.68 -4.11 -17.67
N ILE A 9 -7.70 -4.92 -18.04
CA ILE A 9 -7.50 -6.23 -18.67
C ILE A 9 -6.79 -6.09 -20.01
N GLN A 10 -7.26 -5.19 -20.88
CA GLN A 10 -6.64 -4.95 -22.19
C GLN A 10 -5.20 -4.46 -22.06
N LEU A 11 -4.94 -3.56 -21.11
CA LEU A 11 -3.58 -3.11 -20.80
C LEU A 11 -2.69 -4.27 -20.35
N LEU A 12 -3.16 -5.08 -19.41
CA LEU A 12 -2.39 -6.20 -18.88
C LEU A 12 -2.14 -7.29 -19.94
N GLN A 13 -3.10 -7.57 -20.83
CA GLN A 13 -2.89 -8.48 -21.96
C GLN A 13 -1.75 -8.01 -22.86
N GLU A 14 -1.72 -6.72 -23.24
CA GLU A 14 -0.63 -6.17 -24.04
C GLU A 14 0.72 -6.21 -23.31
N VAL A 15 0.72 -5.94 -21.99
CA VAL A 15 1.93 -6.05 -21.16
C VAL A 15 2.45 -7.48 -21.14
N VAL A 16 1.58 -8.48 -20.95
CA VAL A 16 1.98 -9.90 -20.96
C VAL A 16 2.53 -10.29 -22.33
N ASN A 17 1.89 -9.86 -23.42
CA ASN A 17 2.26 -10.23 -24.78
C ASN A 17 3.62 -9.66 -25.20
N LEU A 18 3.87 -8.38 -24.90
CA LEU A 18 5.09 -7.69 -25.31
C LEU A 18 6.21 -7.77 -24.27
N ASN A 19 5.87 -8.05 -23.01
CA ASN A 19 6.77 -8.12 -21.87
C ASN A 19 7.78 -6.94 -21.81
N PRO A 20 7.37 -5.77 -21.32
CA PRO A 20 8.23 -4.59 -21.25
C PRO A 20 9.35 -4.70 -20.20
N PHE A 21 9.47 -5.82 -19.48
CA PHE A 21 10.49 -6.04 -18.45
C PHE A 21 11.72 -6.80 -18.97
N LYS A 22 11.66 -7.37 -20.19
CA LYS A 22 12.81 -8.04 -20.82
C LYS A 22 13.87 -7.09 -21.35
N ASP A 23 13.45 -5.92 -21.83
CA ASP A 23 14.34 -4.98 -22.52
C ASP A 23 14.85 -3.89 -21.57
N THR A 24 16.17 -3.68 -21.56
CA THR A 24 16.81 -2.53 -20.90
C THR A 24 17.41 -1.58 -21.94
N PRO A 25 16.99 -0.30 -22.02
CA PRO A 25 15.94 0.34 -21.22
C PRO A 25 14.53 0.00 -21.72
N PRO A 26 13.53 -0.12 -20.81
CA PRO A 26 12.18 -0.60 -21.15
C PRO A 26 11.33 0.41 -21.95
N THR A 27 11.91 1.53 -22.38
CA THR A 27 11.17 2.69 -22.92
C THR A 27 10.52 2.43 -24.27
N THR A 28 11.14 1.61 -25.12
CA THR A 28 10.65 1.27 -26.46
C THR A 28 9.40 0.39 -26.40
N THR A 29 9.39 -0.62 -25.53
CA THR A 29 8.28 -1.59 -25.43
C THR A 29 7.02 -0.95 -24.85
N TRP A 30 7.15 -0.04 -23.87
CA TRP A 30 6.02 0.76 -23.38
C TRP A 30 5.42 1.68 -24.46
N ALA A 31 6.24 2.20 -25.40
CA ALA A 31 5.74 2.97 -26.53
C ALA A 31 4.94 2.10 -27.51
N SER A 32 5.39 0.88 -27.77
CA SER A 32 4.64 -0.09 -28.59
C SER A 32 3.31 -0.49 -27.95
N ILE A 33 3.29 -0.79 -26.64
CA ILE A 33 2.05 -1.09 -25.90
C ILE A 33 1.05 0.07 -26.02
N SER A 34 1.52 1.30 -25.82
CA SER A 34 0.70 2.52 -25.95
C SER A 34 0.07 2.64 -27.34
N LYS A 35 0.85 2.38 -28.39
CA LYS A 35 0.41 2.48 -29.78
C LYS A 35 -0.62 1.40 -30.15
N ASN A 36 -0.48 0.20 -29.60
CA ASN A 36 -1.48 -0.87 -29.79
C ASN A 36 -2.82 -0.51 -29.14
N LEU A 37 -2.75 0.03 -27.91
CA LEU A 37 -3.94 0.41 -27.14
C LEU A 37 -4.60 1.69 -27.65
N GLU A 38 -3.90 2.56 -28.38
CA GLU A 38 -4.42 3.84 -28.89
C GLU A 38 -5.72 3.68 -29.69
N ARG A 39 -5.88 2.55 -30.39
CA ARG A 39 -7.11 2.22 -31.14
C ARG A 39 -8.30 1.85 -30.25
N LEU A 40 -8.04 1.35 -29.04
CA LEU A 40 -9.06 0.96 -28.07
C LEU A 40 -9.40 2.13 -27.15
N PHE A 41 -8.37 2.78 -26.61
CA PHE A 41 -8.50 3.95 -25.77
C PHE A 41 -7.22 4.78 -25.79
N MET A 42 -7.36 6.10 -25.91
CA MET A 42 -6.21 7.02 -25.95
C MET A 42 -5.46 7.03 -24.62
N ILE A 43 -4.28 6.41 -24.62
CA ILE A 43 -3.38 6.30 -23.47
C ILE A 43 -1.94 6.52 -23.92
N SER A 44 -1.14 7.20 -23.09
CA SER A 44 0.29 7.39 -23.32
C SER A 44 1.11 6.27 -22.70
N SER A 45 2.29 6.01 -23.25
CA SER A 45 3.24 4.98 -22.77
C SER A 45 3.57 5.13 -21.29
N ARG A 46 3.78 6.36 -20.84
CA ARG A 46 3.97 6.70 -19.43
C ARG A 46 2.78 6.25 -18.58
N ARG A 47 1.56 6.53 -19.03
CA ARG A 47 0.34 6.20 -18.29
C ARG A 47 0.07 4.70 -18.27
N CYS A 48 0.38 3.97 -19.34
CA CYS A 48 0.36 2.50 -19.35
C CYS A 48 1.25 1.95 -18.24
N ARG A 49 2.50 2.41 -18.20
CA ARG A 49 3.48 1.99 -17.20
C ARG A 49 3.05 2.31 -15.78
N GLU A 50 2.68 3.56 -15.50
CA GLU A 50 2.22 3.99 -14.17
C GLU A 50 1.02 3.17 -13.69
N ARG A 51 0.06 2.90 -14.60
CA ARG A 51 -1.12 2.10 -14.26
C ARG A 51 -0.77 0.64 -13.95
N THR A 52 0.08 0.01 -14.75
CA THR A 52 0.53 -1.37 -14.50
C THR A 52 1.29 -1.48 -13.19
N ILE A 53 2.20 -0.54 -12.91
CA ILE A 53 2.96 -0.50 -11.65
C ILE A 53 2.04 -0.35 -10.44
N LEU A 54 1.04 0.54 -10.51
CA LEU A 54 0.05 0.70 -9.45
C LEU A 54 -0.71 -0.62 -9.18
N MET A 55 -1.14 -1.32 -10.23
CA MET A 55 -1.87 -2.58 -10.07
C MET A 55 -0.99 -3.69 -9.50
N LEU A 56 0.29 -3.76 -9.89
CA LEU A 56 1.25 -4.68 -9.30
C LEU A 56 1.48 -4.38 -7.81
N ASP A 57 1.66 -3.11 -7.43
CA ASP A 57 1.82 -2.71 -6.02
C ASP A 57 0.60 -3.11 -5.17
N GLN A 58 -0.61 -2.85 -5.68
CA GLN A 58 -1.85 -3.27 -5.02
C GLN A 58 -1.95 -4.81 -4.91
N PHE A 59 -1.52 -5.54 -5.94
CA PHE A 59 -1.56 -6.99 -5.97
C PHE A 59 -0.58 -7.60 -4.96
N ILE A 60 0.66 -7.12 -4.92
CA ILE A 60 1.71 -7.55 -3.98
C ILE A 60 1.28 -7.27 -2.53
N LYS A 61 0.64 -6.12 -2.28
CA LYS A 61 0.12 -5.75 -0.95
C LYS A 61 -1.16 -6.49 -0.56
N GLY A 62 -1.77 -7.25 -1.47
CA GLY A 62 -3.06 -7.92 -1.24
C GLY A 62 -4.25 -6.96 -1.12
N ASP A 63 -4.17 -5.76 -1.71
CA ASP A 63 -5.28 -4.80 -1.76
C ASP A 63 -6.28 -5.13 -2.88
N TYR A 64 -6.90 -6.30 -2.76
CA TYR A 64 -7.94 -6.78 -3.66
C TYR A 64 -9.16 -5.86 -3.75
N PRO A 65 -9.64 -5.21 -2.66
CA PRO A 65 -10.73 -4.26 -2.74
C PRO A 65 -10.44 -3.12 -3.73
N SER A 66 -9.21 -2.59 -3.75
CA SER A 66 -8.84 -1.55 -4.72
C SER A 66 -8.74 -2.08 -6.15
N LEU A 67 -8.24 -3.31 -6.34
CA LEU A 67 -8.12 -3.93 -7.66
C LEU A 67 -9.47 -4.32 -8.27
N GLN A 68 -10.44 -4.68 -7.44
CA GLN A 68 -11.80 -5.06 -7.84
C GLN A 68 -12.68 -3.85 -8.16
N ARG A 69 -12.28 -2.64 -7.77
CA ARG A 69 -13.05 -1.42 -8.09
C ARG A 69 -13.20 -1.29 -9.60
N PHE A 70 -14.45 -1.12 -10.03
CA PHE A 70 -14.83 -0.96 -11.45
C PHE A 70 -14.62 -2.21 -12.31
N CYS A 71 -14.56 -3.40 -11.71
CA CYS A 71 -14.54 -4.69 -12.38
C CYS A 71 -15.72 -5.56 -11.92
N THR A 72 -16.26 -6.39 -12.80
CA THR A 72 -17.11 -7.52 -12.43
C THR A 72 -16.27 -8.66 -11.82
N LYS A 73 -16.93 -9.65 -11.21
CA LYS A 73 -16.24 -10.81 -10.64
C LYS A 73 -15.45 -11.60 -11.69
N GLU A 74 -16.03 -11.78 -12.87
CA GLU A 74 -15.39 -12.50 -13.99
C GLU A 74 -14.19 -11.73 -14.55
N GLU A 75 -14.36 -10.42 -14.78
CA GLU A 75 -13.28 -9.53 -15.18
C GLU A 75 -12.12 -9.54 -14.17
N PHE A 76 -12.44 -9.54 -12.88
CA PHE A 76 -11.42 -9.59 -11.84
C PHE A 76 -10.62 -10.91 -11.86
N THR A 77 -11.26 -12.05 -12.09
CA THR A 77 -10.55 -13.34 -12.23
C THR A 77 -9.55 -13.31 -13.39
N ILE A 78 -9.93 -12.75 -14.54
CA ILE A 78 -9.03 -12.59 -15.69
C ILE A 78 -7.88 -11.63 -15.34
N LYS A 79 -8.21 -10.49 -14.73
CA LYS A 79 -7.25 -9.48 -14.30
C LYS A 79 -6.23 -10.04 -13.30
N GLU A 80 -6.67 -10.86 -12.35
CA GLU A 80 -5.82 -11.52 -11.36
C GLU A 80 -4.82 -12.49 -12.01
N GLN A 81 -5.29 -13.33 -12.94
CA GLN A 81 -4.43 -14.23 -13.70
C GLN A 81 -3.38 -13.48 -14.52
N LEU A 82 -3.77 -12.36 -15.15
CA LEU A 82 -2.84 -11.52 -15.89
C LEU A 82 -1.83 -10.85 -14.96
N LEU A 83 -2.26 -10.32 -13.80
CA LEU A 83 -1.36 -9.71 -12.82
C LEU A 83 -0.32 -10.70 -12.29
N GLN A 84 -0.70 -11.96 -12.09
CA GLN A 84 0.24 -13.00 -11.69
C GLN A 84 1.31 -13.26 -12.78
N GLN A 85 0.91 -13.29 -14.05
CA GLN A 85 1.86 -13.42 -15.17
C GLN A 85 2.77 -12.19 -15.29
N VAL A 86 2.21 -10.99 -15.16
CA VAL A 86 3.00 -9.75 -15.20
C VAL A 86 3.97 -9.67 -14.02
N LEU A 87 3.57 -10.16 -12.84
CA LEU A 87 4.47 -10.25 -11.67
C LEU A 87 5.64 -11.19 -11.95
N GLN A 88 5.37 -12.37 -12.52
CA GLN A 88 6.43 -13.30 -12.92
C GLN A 88 7.39 -12.64 -13.94
N GLN A 89 6.86 -11.98 -14.97
CA GLN A 89 7.67 -11.25 -15.94
C GLN A 89 8.50 -10.13 -15.31
N TYR A 90 7.93 -9.46 -14.29
CA TYR A 90 8.62 -8.42 -13.54
C TYR A 90 9.77 -9.00 -12.72
N GLU A 91 9.57 -10.14 -12.05
CA GLU A 91 10.59 -10.84 -11.26
C GLU A 91 11.70 -11.40 -12.16
N ASP A 92 11.35 -12.03 -13.28
CA ASP A 92 12.31 -12.58 -14.25
C ASP A 92 13.14 -11.47 -14.93
N GLY A 93 12.54 -10.30 -15.17
CA GLY A 93 13.22 -9.13 -15.75
C GLY A 93 13.93 -8.22 -14.73
N ALA A 94 13.73 -8.45 -13.43
CA ALA A 94 14.19 -7.56 -12.35
C ALA A 94 15.70 -7.60 -12.05
N GLY A 95 16.51 -8.29 -12.84
CA GLY A 95 17.98 -8.25 -12.76
C GLY A 95 18.61 -6.86 -12.97
N GLY A 96 17.82 -5.80 -13.26
CA GLY A 96 18.35 -4.43 -13.40
C GLY A 96 17.40 -3.26 -13.17
N TYR A 97 16.11 -3.45 -12.82
CA TYR A 97 15.14 -2.33 -12.70
C TYR A 97 14.34 -2.28 -11.39
N SER A 98 14.52 -3.23 -10.48
CA SER A 98 13.64 -3.41 -9.32
C SER A 98 14.20 -2.81 -8.03
N SER A 99 13.96 -1.51 -7.81
CA SER A 99 14.09 -0.91 -6.46
C SER A 99 12.86 -0.12 -6.03
N ARG A 100 11.78 -0.11 -6.83
CA ARG A 100 10.64 0.81 -6.58
C ARG A 100 9.33 0.14 -6.18
N ILE A 101 9.15 -1.16 -6.42
CA ILE A 101 7.87 -1.85 -6.17
C ILE A 101 7.93 -2.76 -4.92
N GLY A 102 9.12 -2.99 -4.35
CA GLY A 102 9.30 -3.91 -3.23
C GLY A 102 10.34 -3.45 -2.22
N GLY A 103 10.11 -2.31 -1.57
CA GLY A 103 10.84 -1.99 -0.35
C GLY A 103 10.43 -2.98 0.75
N GLY A 104 11.18 -4.08 0.89
CA GLY A 104 11.34 -4.77 2.17
C GLY A 104 10.90 -6.23 2.32
N ILE A 105 10.38 -6.93 1.31
CA ILE A 105 9.93 -8.35 1.54
C ILE A 105 10.56 -9.36 0.58
N VAL A 106 10.78 -9.01 -0.70
CA VAL A 106 11.29 -9.99 -1.70
C VAL A 106 12.80 -9.96 -1.91
N ALA A 107 13.49 -8.88 -1.51
CA ALA A 107 14.95 -8.80 -1.61
C ALA A 107 15.69 -9.68 -0.59
N ALA A 108 15.04 -10.10 0.50
CA ALA A 108 15.65 -10.94 1.53
C ALA A 108 15.82 -12.42 1.11
N ALA A 109 15.06 -12.90 0.13
CA ALA A 109 15.10 -14.30 -0.30
C ALA A 109 16.15 -14.56 -1.40
N ALA A 110 16.52 -13.54 -2.18
CA ALA A 110 17.47 -13.67 -3.28
C ALA A 110 18.94 -13.45 -2.88
N ALA A 111 19.21 -12.91 -1.69
CA ALA A 111 20.57 -12.64 -1.20
C ALA A 111 21.20 -13.81 -0.42
N ALA A 112 20.57 -14.99 -0.39
CA ALA A 112 21.05 -16.15 0.36
C ALA A 112 21.82 -17.17 -0.50
N ALA A 113 22.18 -16.82 -1.73
CA ALA A 113 22.95 -17.67 -2.62
C ALA A 113 23.88 -16.80 -3.48
N ASP A 114 24.99 -16.34 -2.90
CA ASP A 114 26.27 -16.25 -3.61
C ASP A 114 27.43 -16.05 -2.62
N GLU A 115 28.26 -17.09 -2.59
CA GLU A 115 29.74 -17.14 -2.49
C GLU A 115 30.51 -16.30 -1.44
N ASP A 116 31.25 -17.06 -0.63
CA ASP A 116 32.59 -16.79 -0.11
C ASP A 116 33.27 -15.53 -0.65
N ASN A 117 33.40 -14.52 0.20
CA ASN A 117 34.51 -13.58 0.10
C ASN A 117 34.97 -13.21 1.52
N ASP A 118 36.00 -13.92 1.98
CA ASP A 118 36.88 -13.49 3.06
C ASP A 118 37.61 -12.22 2.60
N ASP A 119 37.18 -11.05 3.04
CA ASP A 119 38.05 -9.87 3.11
C ASP A 119 37.68 -9.05 4.34
N ASP A 120 38.68 -8.98 5.23
CA ASP A 120 38.73 -8.18 6.44
C ASP A 120 38.57 -6.69 6.12
N ASP A 121 37.41 -6.11 6.39
CA ASP A 121 37.26 -4.68 6.59
C ASP A 121 36.78 -4.39 8.02
N GLU A 122 37.78 -4.11 8.85
CA GLU A 122 37.74 -3.52 10.17
C GLU A 122 36.72 -2.36 10.23
N PHE A 123 35.56 -2.63 10.83
CA PHE A 123 34.46 -1.69 10.93
C PHE A 123 34.75 -0.63 12.01
N ASP A 124 35.33 0.48 11.57
CA ASP A 124 35.76 1.63 12.38
C ASP A 124 34.56 2.35 13.03
N LEU A 125 34.28 2.03 14.30
CA LEU A 125 33.10 2.47 15.07
C LEU A 125 33.06 3.97 15.41
N ASP A 126 34.10 4.75 15.09
CA ASP A 126 34.21 6.17 15.43
C ASP A 126 33.53 7.12 14.42
N LYS A 127 32.92 6.62 13.35
CA LYS A 127 32.19 7.44 12.36
C LYS A 127 30.70 7.61 12.63
N ILE A 128 30.15 7.00 13.69
CA ILE A 128 28.77 7.25 14.11
C ILE A 128 28.73 8.51 14.99
N ARG A 129 28.78 9.70 14.36
CA ARG A 129 28.40 10.94 15.05
C ARG A 129 26.87 10.97 15.24
N PRO A 130 26.34 11.02 16.48
CA PRO A 130 24.91 11.15 16.71
C PRO A 130 24.49 12.58 16.35
N ARG A 131 23.56 12.71 15.39
CA ARG A 131 22.92 13.99 15.10
C ARG A 131 21.88 14.25 16.19
N VAL A 132 22.26 15.06 17.17
CA VAL A 132 21.39 15.56 18.23
C VAL A 132 20.24 16.36 17.60
N ILE A 133 19.01 15.87 17.73
CA ILE A 133 17.79 16.65 17.49
C ILE A 133 17.38 17.18 18.86
N LEU A 134 17.69 18.44 19.14
CA LEU A 134 17.13 19.16 20.28
C LEU A 134 15.70 19.56 19.94
N HIS A 135 14.75 18.95 20.64
CA HIS A 135 13.49 19.59 20.98
C HIS A 135 13.72 20.39 22.26
N ASP A 136 13.40 21.69 22.26
CA ASP A 136 12.90 22.32 23.47
C ASP A 136 11.92 23.44 23.16
N GLY A 137 10.88 23.53 23.97
CA GLY A 137 9.79 24.48 23.87
C GLY A 137 9.89 25.62 24.90
N SER A 138 9.01 26.59 24.71
CA SER A 138 8.53 27.59 25.68
C SER A 138 9.43 28.80 26.04
N THR A 139 9.03 29.96 25.48
CA THR A 139 8.81 31.33 26.05
C THR A 139 9.30 31.64 27.48
N PRO A 140 9.64 32.90 27.89
CA PRO A 140 8.89 34.14 27.54
C PRO A 140 9.64 35.52 27.59
N GLU A 141 8.91 36.58 27.21
CA GLU A 141 8.96 38.01 27.65
C GLU A 141 9.96 39.05 27.07
N HIS A 142 9.34 40.19 26.67
CA HIS A 142 9.75 41.60 26.84
C HIS A 142 11.11 42.13 26.33
N TYR A 143 11.12 43.06 25.36
CA TYR A 143 11.12 44.53 25.60
C TYR A 143 11.19 45.32 24.27
N THR A 144 10.53 46.47 24.27
CA THR A 144 10.48 47.53 23.25
C THR A 144 11.77 48.36 23.19
N SER A 145 12.17 48.83 22.00
CA SER A 145 12.84 50.12 21.70
C SER A 145 13.82 49.96 20.54
N ARG A 146 14.20 50.94 19.71
CA ARG A 146 13.77 52.31 19.33
C ARG A 146 14.99 52.86 18.58
N GLN A 147 14.78 53.57 17.46
CA GLN A 147 15.75 54.49 16.79
C GLN A 147 17.05 53.86 16.26
N GLY A 148 17.63 54.30 15.13
CA GLY A 148 17.38 55.43 14.26
C GLY A 148 18.53 55.55 13.25
N ASP A 149 18.35 56.45 12.28
CA ASP A 149 19.34 57.13 11.45
C ASP A 149 20.21 56.34 10.44
N SER A 150 20.00 56.62 9.15
CA SER A 150 20.89 57.51 8.35
C SER A 150 20.68 57.29 6.83
N GLU A 151 20.03 58.28 6.20
CA GLU A 151 20.14 58.67 4.77
C GLU A 151 21.53 59.32 4.47
N PRO A 152 21.85 59.84 3.26
CA PRO A 152 21.32 59.64 1.88
C PRO A 152 22.45 59.45 0.81
N ASP A 153 22.13 59.21 -0.47
CA ASP A 153 22.46 60.16 -1.56
C ASP A 153 21.92 59.80 -2.95
N HIS A 154 21.68 60.88 -3.71
CA HIS A 154 20.89 61.03 -4.92
C HIS A 154 21.54 60.59 -6.25
N ALA A 155 20.71 60.16 -7.22
CA ALA A 155 20.80 60.60 -8.63
C ALA A 155 19.50 60.35 -9.45
N ASN A 156 18.74 61.44 -9.58
CA ASN A 156 17.89 61.96 -10.67
C ASN A 156 17.58 61.13 -11.95
N GLY A 157 16.33 61.22 -12.44
CA GLY A 157 15.99 60.83 -13.82
C GLY A 157 14.50 60.71 -14.23
N VAL A 158 13.74 61.81 -14.18
CA VAL A 158 12.66 62.25 -15.11
C VAL A 158 11.58 61.25 -15.62
N GLY A 159 10.31 61.57 -15.29
CA GLY A 159 9.23 61.70 -16.29
C GLY A 159 8.02 60.76 -16.16
N GLY A 160 6.81 61.34 -16.04
CA GLY A 160 5.56 60.68 -16.46
C GLY A 160 4.40 60.79 -15.47
N ALA A 161 3.47 61.71 -15.75
CA ALA A 161 2.27 61.98 -14.99
C ALA A 161 1.17 60.92 -15.14
N GLY A 162 0.33 60.79 -14.10
CA GLY A 162 -1.11 60.59 -14.28
C GLY A 162 -1.74 59.36 -13.60
N GLY A 163 -2.61 59.62 -12.62
CA GLY A 163 -3.86 58.86 -12.50
C GLY A 163 -4.01 57.90 -11.31
N GLY A 164 -4.37 58.45 -10.15
CA GLY A 164 -5.57 58.07 -9.38
C GLY A 164 -5.85 56.61 -8.99
N GLY A 165 -5.89 56.38 -7.67
CA GLY A 165 -7.05 55.73 -7.03
C GLY A 165 -6.85 54.35 -6.39
N GLY A 166 -6.76 54.33 -5.06
CA GLY A 166 -7.41 53.31 -4.20
C GLY A 166 -6.63 52.05 -3.85
N GLY A 167 -5.99 52.04 -2.67
CA GLY A 167 -5.91 50.83 -1.84
C GLY A 167 -7.26 50.56 -1.14
N ASN A 168 -7.53 49.45 -0.46
CA ASN A 168 -6.70 48.34 0.02
C ASN A 168 -7.65 47.22 0.51
N GLY A 169 -7.20 45.96 0.50
CA GLY A 169 -7.51 45.01 1.59
C GLY A 169 -8.29 43.71 1.27
N GLY A 170 -7.53 42.59 1.18
CA GLY A 170 -7.82 41.21 1.69
C GLY A 170 -9.03 40.44 1.13
N ALA A 171 -9.12 39.11 1.11
CA ALA A 171 -8.32 37.96 1.53
C ALA A 171 -9.05 36.70 0.95
N THR A 172 -8.37 35.84 0.19
CA THR A 172 -8.02 34.43 0.47
C THR A 172 -9.15 33.38 0.63
N ALA A 173 -8.83 32.17 0.13
CA ALA A 173 -9.43 30.85 0.40
C ALA A 173 -10.74 30.48 -0.34
N SER A 174 -10.66 29.75 -1.47
CA SER A 174 -10.56 28.28 -1.57
C SER A 174 -11.83 27.52 -1.15
N SER A 175 -12.70 27.26 -2.13
CA SER A 175 -13.88 26.40 -2.01
C SER A 175 -13.49 24.92 -2.15
N ALA A 176 -13.55 24.17 -1.04
CA ALA A 176 -13.62 22.71 -1.04
C ALA A 176 -15.10 22.27 -0.85
N PRO A 177 -15.54 21.14 -1.44
CA PRO A 177 -16.95 20.78 -1.49
C PRO A 177 -17.41 20.12 -0.18
N ALA A 178 -18.51 20.65 0.37
CA ALA A 178 -19.19 20.11 1.54
C ALA A 178 -19.77 18.72 1.25
N ALA A 179 -19.32 17.73 2.03
CA ALA A 179 -19.99 16.46 2.20
C ALA A 179 -21.39 16.71 2.77
N LYS A 180 -22.40 16.75 1.89
CA LYS A 180 -23.80 16.74 2.28
C LYS A 180 -24.09 15.42 3.00
N ARG A 181 -24.25 15.52 4.33
CA ARG A 181 -24.86 14.51 5.18
C ARG A 181 -26.16 14.03 4.54
N LEU A 182 -26.18 12.76 4.14
CA LEU A 182 -27.35 12.02 3.67
C LEU A 182 -28.30 11.65 4.85
N ARG A 183 -28.51 12.57 5.80
CA ARG A 183 -29.29 12.33 7.05
C ARG A 183 -30.67 12.98 7.06
N VAL A 184 -31.02 13.77 6.05
CA VAL A 184 -32.18 14.67 6.12
C VAL A 184 -33.39 14.16 5.33
N ALA A 185 -33.20 13.32 4.32
CA ALA A 185 -34.28 12.95 3.40
C ALA A 185 -35.40 12.12 4.04
N ASP A 186 -35.10 11.20 4.96
CA ASP A 186 -36.12 10.30 5.53
C ASP A 186 -36.84 10.86 6.76
N ASP A 187 -36.19 11.78 7.49
CA ASP A 187 -36.82 12.49 8.62
C ASP A 187 -37.79 13.56 8.11
N ASP A 188 -37.50 14.18 6.96
CA ASP A 188 -38.39 15.13 6.29
C ASP A 188 -39.67 14.46 5.78
N LEU A 189 -39.58 13.25 5.19
CA LEU A 189 -40.74 12.49 4.70
C LEU A 189 -41.69 12.05 5.82
N LEU A 190 -41.16 11.70 6.99
CA LEU A 190 -41.95 11.25 8.13
C LEU A 190 -42.61 12.44 8.86
N LEU A 191 -41.96 13.60 8.84
CA LEU A 191 -42.53 14.86 9.30
C LEU A 191 -43.64 15.36 8.35
N GLU A 192 -43.49 15.13 7.05
CA GLU A 192 -44.51 15.36 6.02
C GLU A 192 -45.76 14.49 6.25
N ASP A 193 -45.61 13.20 6.54
CA ASP A 193 -46.73 12.30 6.85
C ASP A 193 -47.50 12.72 8.12
N MET A 194 -46.79 13.23 9.15
CA MET A 194 -47.44 13.75 10.37
C MET A 194 -48.19 15.07 10.14
N MET A 195 -47.64 15.94 9.28
CA MET A 195 -48.31 17.18 8.89
C MET A 195 -49.51 16.92 7.97
N ALA A 196 -49.42 15.93 7.08
CA ALA A 196 -50.51 15.50 6.21
C ALA A 196 -51.68 14.89 7.00
N ALA A 197 -51.40 14.05 8.01
CA ALA A 197 -52.42 13.45 8.87
C ALA A 197 -53.22 14.45 9.74
N SER A 198 -52.71 15.67 9.91
CA SER A 198 -53.42 16.77 10.59
C SER A 198 -54.46 17.48 9.70
N SER A 199 -54.45 17.22 8.39
CA SER A 199 -55.37 17.85 7.43
C SER A 199 -56.74 17.17 7.30
N ASP A 200 -56.90 15.95 7.84
CA ASP A 200 -58.10 15.10 7.67
C ASP A 200 -59.17 15.25 8.77
N GLY A 201 -59.11 16.30 9.60
CA GLY A 201 -60.19 16.66 10.52
C GLY A 201 -60.46 15.68 11.68
N ARG A 202 -59.60 14.67 11.92
CA ARG A 202 -59.61 13.91 13.17
C ARG A 202 -59.03 14.76 14.31
N PRO A 203 -59.59 14.71 15.53
CA PRO A 203 -59.01 15.39 16.67
C PRO A 203 -57.60 14.84 16.90
N ALA A 204 -56.61 15.65 16.54
CA ALA A 204 -55.22 15.31 16.71
C ALA A 204 -54.91 15.30 18.20
N ASP A 205 -54.73 14.11 18.77
CA ASP A 205 -53.92 13.94 19.98
C ASP A 205 -52.45 14.20 19.60
N PHE A 206 -52.16 15.46 19.31
CA PHE A 206 -50.85 15.98 18.96
C PHE A 206 -49.76 15.54 19.97
N PRO A 207 -50.01 15.50 21.29
CA PRO A 207 -49.05 14.95 22.25
C PRO A 207 -48.70 13.48 21.96
N THR A 208 -49.67 12.65 21.61
CA THR A 208 -49.48 11.21 21.34
C THR A 208 -48.70 10.99 20.04
N GLN A 209 -48.93 11.80 19.02
CA GLN A 209 -48.21 11.72 17.75
C GLN A 209 -46.72 12.11 17.90
N VAL A 210 -46.44 13.21 18.63
CA VAL A 210 -45.07 13.65 18.93
C VAL A 210 -44.33 12.59 19.75
N VAL A 211 -44.96 12.00 20.77
CA VAL A 211 -44.36 10.92 21.57
C VAL A 211 -44.06 9.69 20.70
N THR A 212 -44.98 9.31 19.81
CA THR A 212 -44.80 8.16 18.89
C THR A 212 -43.63 8.41 17.93
N PHE A 213 -43.48 9.63 17.43
CA PHE A 213 -42.35 10.04 16.60
C PHE A 213 -41.02 9.94 17.36
N LEU A 214 -40.95 10.48 18.58
CA LEU A 214 -39.74 10.44 19.41
C LEU A 214 -39.32 9.00 19.73
N LEU A 215 -40.28 8.13 20.08
CA LEU A 215 -40.02 6.70 20.30
C LEU A 215 -39.54 6.01 19.03
N SER A 216 -40.16 6.30 17.89
CA SER A 216 -39.77 5.73 16.59
C SER A 216 -38.36 6.19 16.17
N ARG A 217 -38.04 7.47 16.39
CA ARG A 217 -36.72 8.05 16.16
C ARG A 217 -35.67 7.42 17.07
N GLN A 218 -35.97 7.28 18.36
CA GLN A 218 -35.08 6.63 19.32
C GLN A 218 -34.85 5.15 18.97
N ALA A 219 -35.88 4.44 18.55
CA ALA A 219 -35.77 3.04 18.12
C ALA A 219 -34.91 2.89 16.85
N LYS A 220 -35.07 3.78 15.87
CA LYS A 220 -34.21 3.84 14.67
C LYS A 220 -32.76 4.11 15.04
N GLU A 221 -32.51 5.09 15.93
CA GLU A 221 -31.17 5.43 16.38
C GLU A 221 -30.52 4.25 17.13
N MET A 222 -31.26 3.58 18.02
CA MET A 222 -30.79 2.38 18.71
C MET A 222 -30.47 1.24 17.73
N ARG A 223 -31.30 1.03 16.70
CA ARG A 223 -31.06 0.03 15.66
C ARG A 223 -29.81 0.33 14.84
N VAL A 224 -29.54 1.61 14.53
CA VAL A 224 -28.30 2.02 13.84
C VAL A 224 -27.09 1.75 14.74
N ARG A 225 -27.14 2.18 16.01
CA ARG A 225 -26.06 1.91 16.97
C ARG A 225 -25.81 0.42 17.17
N GLU A 226 -26.85 -0.41 17.23
CA GLU A 226 -26.72 -1.86 17.34
C GLU A 226 -26.01 -2.45 16.12
N LYS A 227 -26.37 -2.02 14.91
CA LYS A 227 -25.69 -2.43 13.67
C LYS A 227 -24.22 -1.99 13.66
N GLU A 228 -23.93 -0.76 14.07
CA GLU A 228 -22.56 -0.25 14.17
C GLU A 228 -21.72 -1.05 15.18
N LEU A 229 -22.29 -1.38 16.35
CA LEU A 229 -21.62 -2.22 17.34
C LEU A 229 -21.40 -3.65 16.84
N LYS A 230 -22.36 -4.20 16.10
CA LYS A 230 -22.23 -5.54 15.50
C LYS A 230 -21.11 -5.57 14.45
N LEU A 231 -21.09 -4.58 13.55
CA LEU A 231 -20.02 -4.44 12.55
C LEU A 231 -18.65 -4.32 13.22
N ARG A 232 -18.51 -3.49 14.25
CA ARG A 232 -17.25 -3.37 15.00
C ARG A 232 -16.79 -4.68 15.65
N ARG A 233 -17.72 -5.49 16.16
CA ARG A 233 -17.38 -6.81 16.71
C ARG A 233 -16.89 -7.76 15.62
N GLU A 234 -17.59 -7.81 14.49
CA GLU A 234 -17.19 -8.61 13.34
C GLU A 234 -15.82 -8.17 12.79
N GLU A 235 -15.55 -6.87 12.72
CA GLU A 235 -14.24 -6.32 12.34
C GLU A 235 -13.13 -6.78 13.30
N LEU A 236 -13.35 -6.68 14.62
CA LEU A 236 -12.39 -7.14 15.62
C LEU A 236 -12.15 -8.65 15.54
N ASP A 237 -13.18 -9.45 15.27
CA ASP A 237 -13.04 -10.90 15.12
C ASP A 237 -12.26 -11.26 13.86
N LEU A 238 -12.46 -10.53 12.76
CA LEU A 238 -11.66 -10.68 11.53
C LEU A 238 -10.19 -10.31 11.76
N GLU A 239 -9.92 -9.22 12.48
CA GLU A 239 -8.55 -8.82 12.83
C GLU A 239 -7.85 -9.89 13.68
N ARG A 240 -8.54 -10.43 14.68
CA ARG A 240 -8.02 -11.54 15.51
C ARG A 240 -7.76 -12.79 14.68
N ALA A 241 -8.66 -13.16 13.78
CA ALA A 241 -8.48 -14.31 12.89
C ALA A 241 -7.28 -14.12 11.96
N LYS A 242 -7.10 -12.91 11.42
CA LYS A 242 -5.95 -12.57 10.58
C LYS A 242 -4.63 -12.70 11.34
N LEU A 243 -4.58 -12.20 12.57
CA LEU A 243 -3.40 -12.30 13.42
C LEU A 243 -3.06 -13.76 13.74
N LYS A 244 -4.07 -14.56 14.11
CA LYS A 244 -3.90 -15.99 14.34
C LYS A 244 -3.35 -16.73 13.11
N LEU A 245 -3.87 -16.42 11.91
CA LEU A 245 -3.40 -17.05 10.69
C LEU A 245 -1.94 -16.66 10.35
N GLN A 246 -1.53 -15.44 10.69
CA GLN A 246 -0.12 -15.03 10.58
C GLN A 246 0.77 -15.79 11.57
N GLU A 247 0.33 -15.96 12.81
CA GLU A 247 1.04 -16.76 13.82
C GLU A 247 1.19 -18.22 13.39
N ASP A 248 0.12 -18.84 12.91
CA ASP A 248 0.11 -20.21 12.41
C ASP A 248 1.06 -20.36 11.21
N ARG A 249 1.06 -19.39 10.28
CA ARG A 249 2.00 -19.36 9.15
C ARG A 249 3.45 -19.33 9.62
N HIS A 250 3.79 -18.44 10.56
CA HIS A 250 5.15 -18.37 11.11
C HIS A 250 5.53 -19.63 11.89
N ALA A 251 4.59 -20.25 12.58
CA ALA A 251 4.81 -21.51 13.28
C ALA A 251 5.12 -22.66 12.30
N LEU A 252 4.36 -22.77 11.20
CA LEU A 252 4.60 -23.75 10.15
C LEU A 252 5.94 -23.55 9.45
N GLU A 253 6.34 -22.29 9.20
CA GLU A 253 7.63 -21.96 8.61
C GLU A 253 8.79 -22.38 9.52
N LYS A 254 8.70 -22.10 10.83
CA LYS A 254 9.68 -22.59 11.82
C LYS A 254 9.74 -24.12 11.87
N ALA A 255 8.59 -24.79 11.87
CA ALA A 255 8.52 -26.25 11.88
C ALA A 255 9.14 -26.84 10.61
N ARG A 256 8.91 -26.24 9.44
CA ARG A 256 9.52 -26.64 8.17
C ARG A 256 11.04 -26.53 8.24
N PHE A 257 11.57 -25.41 8.73
CA PHE A 257 13.01 -25.22 8.88
C PHE A 257 13.63 -26.24 9.84
N GLU A 258 12.95 -26.54 10.96
CA GLU A 258 13.42 -27.53 11.92
C GLU A 258 13.44 -28.95 11.34
N ILE A 259 12.42 -29.34 10.57
CA ILE A 259 12.39 -30.63 9.86
C ILE A 259 13.53 -30.72 8.86
N GLU A 260 13.73 -29.68 8.05
CA GLU A 260 14.81 -29.63 7.06
C GLU A 260 16.19 -29.73 7.72
N ARG A 261 16.38 -29.07 8.87
CA ARG A 261 17.60 -29.18 9.68
C ARG A 261 17.81 -30.62 10.17
N GLN A 262 16.79 -31.23 10.75
CA GLN A 262 16.88 -32.60 11.27
C GLN A 262 17.18 -33.61 10.16
N GLU A 263 16.59 -33.42 8.97
CA GLU A 263 16.88 -34.26 7.80
C GLU A 263 18.35 -34.18 7.38
N ARG A 264 18.90 -32.96 7.31
CA ARG A 264 20.33 -32.76 6.98
C ARG A 264 21.25 -33.38 8.03
N GLU A 265 20.94 -33.21 9.31
CA GLU A 265 21.71 -33.80 10.40
C GLU A 265 21.67 -35.35 10.36
N LEU A 266 20.50 -35.93 10.10
CA LEU A 266 20.34 -37.38 9.95
C LEU A 266 21.12 -37.90 8.74
N ARG A 267 21.07 -37.20 7.60
CA ARG A 267 21.80 -37.57 6.38
C ARG A 267 23.31 -37.52 6.57
N LEU A 268 23.83 -36.46 7.21
CA LEU A 268 25.25 -36.37 7.55
C LEU A 268 25.68 -37.48 8.52
N ARG A 269 24.81 -37.83 9.47
CA ARG A 269 25.06 -38.91 10.42
C ARG A 269 25.11 -40.27 9.73
N SER A 270 24.18 -40.57 8.83
CA SER A 270 24.17 -41.83 8.08
C SER A 270 25.38 -41.94 7.17
N GLU A 271 25.73 -40.87 6.45
CA GLU A 271 26.91 -40.85 5.57
C GLU A 271 28.21 -41.06 6.38
N LYS A 272 28.32 -40.44 7.56
CA LYS A 272 29.47 -40.66 8.45
C LYS A 272 29.56 -42.11 8.93
N GLN A 273 28.43 -42.73 9.26
CA GLN A 273 28.38 -44.15 9.65
C GLN A 273 28.78 -45.05 8.48
N GLU A 274 28.27 -44.82 7.28
CA GLU A 274 28.62 -45.57 6.06
C GLU A 274 30.11 -45.46 5.75
N ARG A 275 30.69 -44.25 5.77
CA ARG A 275 32.13 -44.03 5.56
C ARG A 275 32.98 -44.75 6.61
N THR A 276 32.53 -44.76 7.87
CA THR A 276 33.23 -45.46 8.96
C THR A 276 33.24 -46.97 8.72
N LEU A 277 32.08 -47.55 8.44
CA LEU A 277 31.94 -48.99 8.14
C LEU A 277 32.75 -49.38 6.90
N PHE A 278 32.72 -48.56 5.85
CA PHE A 278 33.50 -48.78 4.64
C PHE A 278 35.01 -48.82 4.94
N MET A 279 35.52 -47.88 5.74
CA MET A 279 36.91 -47.86 6.17
C MET A 279 37.28 -49.07 7.04
N GLU A 280 36.39 -49.53 7.92
CA GLU A 280 36.61 -50.75 8.70
C GLU A 280 36.70 -51.99 7.81
N VAL A 281 35.83 -52.12 6.81
CA VAL A 281 35.88 -53.21 5.83
C VAL A 281 37.20 -53.18 5.06
N LEU A 282 37.62 -52.02 4.55
CA LEU A 282 38.90 -51.88 3.85
C LEU A 282 40.08 -52.31 4.72
N LYS A 283 40.13 -51.84 5.98
CA LYS A 283 41.18 -52.24 6.94
C LYS A 283 41.20 -53.75 7.15
N LYS A 284 40.03 -54.38 7.28
CA LYS A 284 39.92 -55.82 7.45
C LYS A 284 40.44 -56.58 6.23
N VAL A 285 40.04 -56.18 5.01
CA VAL A 285 40.49 -56.79 3.75
C VAL A 285 42.01 -56.68 3.60
N ILE A 286 42.59 -55.51 3.88
CA ILE A 286 44.05 -55.29 3.82
C ILE A 286 44.76 -56.17 4.86
N SER A 287 44.23 -56.25 6.08
CA SER A 287 44.83 -57.06 7.16
C SER A 287 44.79 -58.56 6.87
N THR A 288 43.69 -59.06 6.26
CA THR A 288 43.60 -60.47 5.86
C THR A 288 44.49 -60.79 4.66
N GLY A 289 44.60 -59.89 3.68
CA GLY A 289 45.48 -60.08 2.52
C GLY A 289 46.98 -60.07 2.87
N LEU A 290 47.36 -59.36 3.94
CA LEU A 290 48.72 -59.36 4.48
C LEU A 290 49.06 -60.59 5.35
N ALA A 291 48.07 -61.34 5.84
CA ALA A 291 48.29 -62.53 6.66
C ALA A 291 48.49 -63.81 5.83
N ASP A 292 48.09 -63.80 4.55
CA ASP A 292 48.21 -64.92 3.60
C ASP A 292 49.42 -64.77 2.64
N SER A 293 50.32 -63.81 2.87
CA SER A 293 51.59 -63.59 2.13
C SER A 293 52.80 -63.75 3.03
#